data_AF-A0A8T5BUL5-F1
#
_entry.id   AF-A0A8T5BUL5-F1
#
_cell.length_a   1.000
_cell.length_b   1.000
_cell.length_c   1.000
_cell.angle_alpha   90.00
_cell.angle_beta   90.00
_cell.angle_gamma   90.00
#
_symmetry.space_group_name_H-M   'P 1'
#
loop_
_entity.id
_entity.type
_entity.pdbx_description
1 polymer ?
#
loop_
_entity_poly.entity_id
_entity_poly.type
_entity_poly.pdbx_seq_one_letter_code
_entity_poly.pdbx_strand_id
1 'polypeptide(L)' 'MLILKTPPKPCPLCSGSMASYGGRIMRCEKCGLAMDRDVVAVLNLLMRGAGLPKEPPMS' A
#
# COMPACT_ATOMS: atom_id res chain seq x y z
N MET A 1 25.01 -7.19 -2.24
CA MET A 1 23.68 -7.19 -1.59
C MET A 1 22.80 -6.19 -2.30
N LEU A 2 21.87 -6.63 -3.15
CA LEU A 2 20.84 -5.74 -3.67
C LEU A 2 19.76 -5.61 -2.58
N ILE A 3 19.65 -4.44 -1.96
CA ILE A 3 18.55 -4.15 -1.05
C ILE A 3 17.30 -3.99 -1.90
N LEU A 4 16.41 -4.98 -1.89
CA LEU A 4 15.09 -4.87 -2.50
C LEU A 4 14.28 -3.85 -1.68
N LYS A 5 14.33 -2.58 -2.08
CA LYS A 5 13.51 -1.52 -1.51
C LYS A 5 12.10 -1.65 -2.08
N THR A 6 11.18 -2.20 -1.29
CA THR A 6 9.75 -2.20 -1.67
C THR A 6 9.25 -0.75 -1.73
N PRO A 7 8.47 -0.36 -2.76
CA PRO A 7 7.93 0.98 -2.85
C PRO A 7 7.03 1.29 -1.64
N PRO A 8 7.04 2.55 -1.14
CA PRO A 8 6.18 2.95 -0.02
C PRO A 8 4.71 2.83 -0.44
N LYS A 9 3.84 2.35 0.46
CA LYS A 9 2.40 2.34 0.18
C LYS A 9 1.85 3.77 0.30
N PRO A 10 0.99 4.21 -0.63
CA PRO A 10 0.35 5.51 -0.52
C PRO A 10 -0.67 5.51 0.62
N CYS A 11 -0.80 6.66 1.28
CA CYS A 11 -1.80 6.91 2.30
C CYS A 11 -3.16 7.02 1.64
N PRO A 12 -4.17 6.28 2.12
CA PRO A 12 -5.51 6.32 1.52
C PRO A 12 -6.25 7.64 1.72
N LEU A 13 -5.78 8.49 2.63
CA LEU A 13 -6.41 9.77 2.92
C LEU A 13 -5.82 10.93 2.12
N CYS A 14 -4.50 10.97 1.97
CA CYS A 14 -3.79 12.15 1.45
C CYS A 14 -2.70 11.84 0.41
N SER A 15 -2.62 10.58 -0.03
CA SER A 15 -1.63 10.07 -0.99
C SER A 15 -0.16 10.20 -0.57
N GLY A 16 0.13 10.62 0.67
CA GLY A 16 1.49 10.67 1.21
C GLY A 16 2.08 9.28 1.49
N SER A 17 3.39 9.19 1.70
CA SER A 17 4.05 7.92 2.00
C SER A 17 3.65 7.38 3.38
N MET A 18 3.40 6.07 3.45
CA MET A 18 3.24 5.36 4.72
C MET A 18 4.52 4.60 5.07
N ALA A 19 4.98 4.79 6.31
CA ALA A 19 6.15 4.13 6.88
C ALA A 19 5.74 3.11 7.96
N SER A 20 6.58 2.12 8.22
CA SER A 20 6.39 1.17 9.32
C SER A 20 6.47 1.89 10.66
N TYR A 21 5.46 1.75 11.50
CA TYR A 21 5.45 2.38 12.83
C TYR A 21 5.70 1.37 13.96
N GLY A 22 5.29 0.10 13.76
CA GLY A 22 5.57 -0.99 14.68
C GLY A 22 4.62 -2.17 14.47
N GLY A 23 5.12 -3.40 14.62
CA GLY A 23 4.31 -4.60 14.38
C GLY A 23 3.68 -4.62 12.98
N ARG A 24 2.34 -4.70 12.93
CA ARG A 24 1.56 -4.64 11.67
C ARG A 24 1.08 -3.22 11.31
N ILE A 25 1.38 -2.21 12.13
CA ILE A 25 0.90 -0.84 11.96
C ILE A 25 1.84 -0.03 11.06
N MET A 26 1.23 0.69 10.12
CA MET A 26 1.88 1.69 9.29
C MET A 26 1.32 3.07 9.61
N ARG A 27 2.17 4.10 9.54
CA ARG A 27 1.80 5.50 9.79
C ARG A 27 2.16 6.38 8.61
N CYS A 28 1.24 7.26 8.21
CA CYS A 28 1.51 8.27 7.20
C CYS A 28 2.38 9.39 7.77
N GLU A 29 3.49 9.69 7.10
CA GLU A 29 4.42 10.74 7.51
C GLU A 29 3.86 12.16 7.28
N LYS A 30 2.84 12.29 6.41
CA LYS A 30 2.23 13.58 6.05
C LYS A 30 1.04 13.95 6.94
N CYS A 31 0.08 13.03 7.15
CA CYS A 31 -1.15 13.32 7.88
C CYS A 31 -1.28 12.59 9.23
N GLY A 32 -0.32 11.71 9.56
CA GLY A 32 -0.32 10.99 10.84
C GLY A 32 -1.27 9.79 10.93
N LEU A 33 -2.06 9.49 9.89
CA LEU A 33 -2.96 8.33 9.86
C LEU A 33 -2.19 7.04 10.15
N ALA A 34 -2.61 6.29 11.17
CA ALA A 34 -2.04 5.01 11.56
C ALA A 34 -3.06 3.88 11.37
N MET A 35 -2.72 2.86 10.58
CA MET A 35 -3.60 1.73 10.28
C MET A 35 -2.79 0.45 10.06
N ASP A 36 -3.47 -0.69 10.14
CA ASP A 36 -2.87 -1.98 9.80
C ASP A 36 -2.46 -2.04 8.32
N ARG A 37 -1.29 -2.63 8.04
CA ARG A 37 -0.69 -2.78 6.71
C ARG A 37 -1.60 -3.47 5.69
N ASP A 38 -2.45 -4.41 6.12
CA ASP A 38 -3.33 -5.17 5.24
C ASP A 38 -4.58 -4.36 4.90
N VAL A 39 -5.10 -3.58 5.85
CA VAL A 39 -6.18 -2.60 5.60
C VAL A 39 -5.72 -1.55 4.60
N VAL A 40 -4.50 -1.01 4.76
CA VAL A 40 -3.90 -0.07 3.80
C VAL A 40 -3.74 -0.71 2.41
N ALA A 41 -3.39 -1.99 2.33
CA ALA A 41 -3.28 -2.70 1.06
C ALA A 41 -4.64 -2.82 0.36
N VAL A 42 -5.69 -3.27 1.07
CA VAL A 42 -7.04 -3.41 0.52
C VAL A 42 -7.59 -2.07 0.06
N LEU A 43 -7.46 -1.01 0.88
CA LEU A 43 -7.89 0.34 0.48
C LEU A 43 -7.17 0.80 -0.79
N ASN A 44 -5.85 0.62 -0.86
CA ASN A 44 -5.08 1.01 -2.05
C ASN A 44 -5.44 0.20 -3.31
N LEU A 45 -5.82 -1.07 -3.15
CA LEU A 45 -6.35 -1.89 -4.25
C LEU A 45 -7.71 -1.38 -4.72
N LEU A 46 -8.63 -1.09 -3.79
CA LEU A 46 -9.96 -0.58 -4.09
C LEU A 46 -9.90 0.78 -4.79
N MET A 47 -9.10 1.72 -4.26
CA MET A 47 -8.95 3.07 -4.81
C MET A 47 -8.25 3.11 -6.17
N ARG A 48 -7.31 2.18 -6.44
CA ARG A 48 -6.71 2.06 -7.78
C ARG A 48 -7.69 1.53 -8.83
N GLY A 49 -8.89 1.11 -8.41
CA GLY A 49 -9.76 0.25 -9.18
C GLY A 49 -9.10 -1.13 -9.24
N ALA A 50 -9.70 -2.15 -8.65
CA ALA A 50 -9.14 -3.50 -8.68
C ALA A 50 -8.93 -3.94 -10.14
N GLY A 51 -7.71 -3.76 -10.65
CA GLY A 51 -7.24 -4.38 -11.86
C GLY A 51 -7.18 -5.87 -11.57
N LEU A 52 -8.31 -6.55 -11.80
CA LEU A 52 -8.35 -7.99 -11.97
C LEU A 52 -7.19 -8.37 -12.90
N PRO A 53 -6.48 -9.48 -12.65
CA PRO A 53 -5.51 -9.96 -13.62
C PRO A 53 -6.21 -10.01 -14.97
N LYS A 54 -5.66 -9.30 -15.97
CA LYS A 54 -5.98 -9.61 -17.36
C LYS A 54 -5.63 -11.10 -17.46
N GLU A 55 -6.62 -11.94 -17.74
CA GLU A 55 -6.38 -13.36 -17.96
C GLU A 55 -5.12 -13.47 -18.84
N PRO A 56 -4.11 -14.28 -18.46
CA PRO A 56 -3.01 -14.53 -19.38
C PRO A 56 -3.64 -14.98 -20.70
N PRO A 57 -3.13 -14.55 -21.88
CA PRO A 57 -3.73 -14.93 -23.15
C PRO A 57 -3.90 -16.44 -23.15
N MET A 58 -5.17 -16.87 -23.13
CA MET A 58 -5.49 -18.28 -23.24
C MET A 58 -4.98 -18.67 -24.63
N SER A 59 -3.94 -19.50 -24.60
CA SER A 59 -3.21 -20.01 -25.75
C SER A 59 -4.13 -20.50 -26.87
#